data_AF-A0A4U1JEE8-F1
#
_entry.id   AF-A0A4U1JEE8-F1
#
_cell.length_a   1.000
_cell.length_b   1.000
_cell.length_c   1.000
_cell.angle_alpha   90.00
_cell.angle_beta   90.00
_cell.angle_gamma   90.00
#
_symmetry.space_group_name_H-M   'P 1'
#
loop_
_entity.id
_entity.type
_entity.pdbx_description
1 polymer ?
#
loop_
_entity_poly.entity_id
_entity_poly.type
_entity_poly.pdbx_seq_one_letter_code
_entity_poly.pdbx_strand_id
1 'polypeptide(L)'
;MPKAAPFRRILVAESPVRPPGERHAKPLPCHVGVLPWTVDRNWLSVFVVATFRFDTSAAHRPIPLEPAPPRRLQAGPSAPGEPARIDDFVPLRLAVDLTLTGHVEIVPMPSGTLGPSVRPRLAEVGLGSRRLPFMVHAGEPGRIPLRPPHTQTPHGRVIDLGPEACHDGSRHHFQHPEKFDLSVYQAGTPEISYEVEEVTSIHLAGLGPDPAAAWEIALPAYAPRALVDYSSARVRRGDVQLFVDGVAIDLDRSTVDVTWRGLVETTDQPHIDVDRIVIGWAPPKRWSEDAAGAWDDVLRELPRGRFRFAAEHEDARKGEDPPALSQEELLMARYETWGHPNAAEPEMLPHEAAEVAAELAEQRWPRSEVLAKNGIDDYTWGIEERAWAQRLASVREEADGGPSAAYVKAYQRASEALATPREAEITPKEFVAIAAKMRREDPTQVLAKAGLGIAAFGRLERRFREKAAEDKAFAAELARLVADEEARRDGPKLSEAETKNEEGRR
;
A
#
# COMPACT_ATOMS: atom_id res chain seq x y z
N MET A 1 30.30 -32.19 -7.75
CA MET A 1 29.49 -31.63 -6.64
C MET A 1 28.38 -30.80 -7.26
N PRO A 2 27.10 -31.03 -6.95
CA PRO A 2 26.01 -30.19 -7.45
C PRO A 2 26.24 -28.75 -6.97
N LYS A 3 26.06 -27.78 -7.89
CA LYS A 3 26.15 -26.35 -7.60
C LYS A 3 25.06 -26.03 -6.58
N ALA A 4 25.43 -25.48 -5.41
CA ALA A 4 24.44 -25.05 -4.42
C ALA A 4 23.42 -24.13 -5.11
N ALA A 5 22.13 -24.41 -4.92
CA ALA A 5 21.09 -23.54 -5.45
C ALA A 5 21.31 -22.12 -4.88
N PRO A 6 21.12 -21.07 -5.69
CA PRO A 6 21.27 -19.70 -5.19
C PRO A 6 20.27 -19.47 -4.06
N PHE A 7 20.75 -18.87 -2.97
CA PHE A 7 19.91 -18.45 -1.85
C PHE A 7 18.83 -17.49 -2.36
N ARG A 8 17.56 -17.79 -2.07
CA ARG A 8 16.41 -16.99 -2.49
C ARG A 8 15.83 -16.25 -1.28
N ARG A 9 15.74 -14.93 -1.37
CA ARG A 9 15.08 -14.13 -0.34
C ARG A 9 13.57 -14.15 -0.55
N ILE A 10 12.83 -14.04 0.56
CA ILE A 10 11.37 -14.00 0.54
C ILE A 10 10.93 -12.60 0.09
N LEU A 11 10.10 -12.54 -0.95
CA LEU A 11 9.53 -11.28 -1.43
C LEU A 11 8.42 -10.80 -0.48
N VAL A 12 8.37 -9.51 -0.19
CA VAL A 12 7.31 -8.86 0.56
C VAL A 12 6.57 -7.91 -0.37
N ALA A 13 5.25 -8.03 -0.40
CA ALA A 13 4.35 -7.12 -1.10
C ALA A 13 3.44 -6.42 -0.08
N GLU A 14 3.65 -5.13 0.13
CA GLU A 14 2.91 -4.32 1.10
C GLU A 14 1.81 -3.55 0.36
N SER A 15 0.55 -3.86 0.68
CA SER A 15 -0.59 -3.14 0.13
C SER A 15 -0.68 -1.73 0.75
N PRO A 16 -1.00 -0.70 -0.04
CA PRO A 16 -1.39 0.57 0.54
C PRO A 16 -2.77 0.45 1.19
N VAL A 17 -3.14 1.45 1.98
CA VAL A 17 -4.46 1.59 2.61
C VAL A 17 -5.16 2.78 2.00
N ARG A 18 -6.46 2.64 1.73
CA ARG A 18 -7.30 3.78 1.37
C ARG A 18 -8.18 4.15 2.57
N PRO A 19 -7.85 5.22 3.32
CA PRO A 19 -8.69 5.64 4.43
C PRO A 19 -10.11 6.00 3.94
N PRO A 20 -11.15 5.78 4.76
CA PRO A 20 -12.51 6.13 4.39
C PRO A 20 -12.63 7.60 3.94
N GLY A 21 -13.22 7.81 2.75
CA GLY A 21 -13.40 9.14 2.17
C GLY A 21 -12.18 9.71 1.44
N GLU A 22 -11.02 9.06 1.52
CA GLU A 22 -9.85 9.45 0.73
C GLU A 22 -9.88 8.82 -0.66
N ARG A 23 -9.43 9.59 -1.67
CA ARG A 23 -9.27 9.07 -3.02
C ARG A 23 -7.98 8.28 -3.20
N HIS A 24 -6.87 8.75 -2.62
CA HIS A 24 -5.58 8.12 -2.86
C HIS A 24 -5.31 7.06 -1.82
N ALA A 25 -4.86 5.88 -2.26
CA ALA A 25 -4.29 4.91 -1.35
C ALA A 25 -2.96 5.45 -0.84
N LYS A 26 -2.73 5.34 0.48
CA LYS A 26 -1.53 5.77 1.15
C LYS A 26 -0.76 4.55 1.63
N PRO A 27 0.56 4.48 1.41
CA PRO A 27 1.37 3.46 2.05
C PRO A 27 1.36 3.68 3.56
N LEU A 28 1.36 2.59 4.33
CA LEU A 28 1.60 2.62 5.77
C LEU A 28 3.05 2.17 6.03
N PRO A 29 4.00 3.11 6.20
CA PRO A 29 5.41 2.77 6.26
C PRO A 29 5.70 1.75 7.37
N CYS A 30 6.25 0.61 7.00
CA CYS A 30 6.68 -0.42 7.93
C CYS A 30 8.02 -1.03 7.51
N HIS A 31 8.59 -1.88 8.35
CA HIS A 31 9.57 -2.90 7.98
C HIS A 31 8.98 -4.28 8.24
N VAL A 32 9.33 -5.23 7.38
CA VAL A 32 8.87 -6.62 7.50
C VAL A 32 10.11 -7.50 7.62
N GLY A 33 10.18 -8.22 8.73
CA GLY A 33 11.24 -9.19 8.98
C GLY A 33 10.70 -10.61 9.01
N VAL A 34 11.58 -11.56 8.71
CA VAL A 34 11.29 -12.99 8.80
C VAL A 34 12.38 -13.70 9.58
N LEU A 35 11.99 -14.69 10.38
CA LEU A 35 12.91 -15.51 11.16
C LEU A 35 12.49 -16.99 11.10
N PRO A 36 13.26 -17.84 10.39
CA PRO A 36 13.15 -19.29 10.48
C PRO A 36 13.57 -19.81 11.85
N TRP A 37 12.82 -20.76 12.41
CA TRP A 37 13.18 -21.44 13.65
C TRP A 37 12.51 -22.81 13.77
N THR A 38 12.97 -23.63 14.72
CA THR A 38 12.46 -24.98 14.94
C THR A 38 12.20 -25.22 16.42
N VAL A 39 11.06 -25.84 16.74
CA VAL A 39 10.79 -26.42 18.06
C VAL A 39 10.26 -27.84 17.90
N ASP A 40 8.95 -28.00 17.74
CA ASP A 40 8.28 -29.24 17.37
C ASP A 40 8.26 -29.47 15.86
N ARG A 41 8.21 -28.37 15.10
CA ARG A 41 8.21 -28.30 13.64
C ARG A 41 9.00 -27.09 13.17
N ASN A 42 9.12 -26.93 11.86
CA ASN A 42 9.75 -25.76 11.26
C ASN A 42 8.72 -24.62 11.16
N TRP A 43 9.10 -23.48 11.71
CA TRP A 43 8.29 -22.28 11.77
C TRP A 43 9.01 -21.13 11.07
N LEU A 44 8.22 -20.24 10.49
CA LEU A 44 8.65 -18.93 10.04
C LEU A 44 7.89 -17.87 10.84
N SER A 45 8.61 -17.10 11.64
CA SER A 45 8.04 -15.91 12.27
C SER A 45 8.04 -14.78 11.26
N VAL A 46 6.88 -14.18 11.05
CA VAL A 46 6.70 -12.95 10.25
C VAL A 46 6.40 -11.84 11.21
N PHE A 47 7.18 -10.76 11.16
CA PHE A 47 6.91 -9.60 12.00
C PHE A 47 6.95 -8.31 11.19
N VAL A 48 6.09 -7.39 11.60
CA VAL A 48 5.88 -6.09 10.97
C VAL A 48 6.14 -5.03 12.02
N VAL A 49 7.03 -4.10 11.75
CA VAL A 49 7.33 -2.95 12.63
C VAL A 49 6.91 -1.68 11.93
N ALA A 50 6.06 -0.88 12.57
CA ALA A 50 5.70 0.44 12.09
C ALA A 50 5.96 1.50 13.18
N THR A 51 6.44 2.66 12.75
CA THR A 51 6.73 3.79 13.64
C THR A 51 5.66 4.86 13.44
N PHE A 52 5.20 5.42 14.54
CA PHE A 52 4.22 6.48 14.57
C PHE A 52 4.72 7.64 15.42
N ARG A 53 4.18 8.84 15.17
CA ARG A 53 4.34 10.01 16.01
C ARG A 53 3.06 10.29 16.76
N PHE A 54 3.18 10.84 17.95
CA PHE A 54 2.07 11.39 18.71
C PHE A 54 2.36 12.85 19.06
N ASP A 55 1.34 13.68 19.04
CA ASP A 55 1.41 15.06 19.50
C ASP A 55 0.66 15.19 20.83
N THR A 56 1.41 15.37 21.91
CA THR A 56 0.86 15.57 23.27
C THR A 56 -0.03 16.81 23.38
N SER A 57 0.11 17.78 22.47
CA SER A 57 -0.71 18.99 22.41
C SER A 57 -2.04 18.80 21.65
N ALA A 58 -2.25 17.66 21.00
CA ALA A 58 -3.48 17.37 20.27
C ALA A 58 -4.71 17.53 21.18
N ALA A 59 -5.79 18.12 20.65
CA ALA A 59 -7.03 18.30 21.40
C ALA A 59 -7.85 17.00 21.53
N HIS A 60 -7.67 16.06 20.60
CA HIS A 60 -8.39 14.79 20.57
C HIS A 60 -7.87 13.81 21.64
N ARG A 61 -8.79 13.07 22.25
CA ARG A 61 -8.53 12.00 23.21
C ARG A 61 -9.35 10.77 22.82
N PRO A 62 -8.73 9.58 22.67
CA PRO A 62 -7.28 9.33 22.71
C PRO A 62 -6.52 10.08 21.60
N ILE A 63 -5.23 10.40 21.84
CA ILE A 63 -4.35 11.09 20.89
C ILE A 63 -4.13 10.19 19.68
N PRO A 64 -4.43 10.64 18.44
CA PRO A 64 -4.20 9.83 17.26
C PRO A 64 -2.69 9.67 16.99
N LEU A 65 -2.34 8.52 16.39
CA LEU A 65 -1.00 8.24 15.90
C LEU A 65 -0.88 8.61 14.42
N GLU A 66 0.17 9.34 14.07
CA GLU A 66 0.50 9.69 12.69
C GLU A 66 1.63 8.80 12.17
N PRO A 67 1.52 8.18 10.98
CA PRO A 67 2.60 7.37 10.43
C PRO A 67 3.90 8.16 10.27
N ALA A 68 5.03 7.54 10.63
CA ALA A 68 6.36 8.08 10.48
C ALA A 68 7.28 7.09 9.74
N PRO A 69 8.45 7.53 9.24
CA PRO A 69 9.44 6.61 8.70
C PRO A 69 9.77 5.53 9.73
N PRO A 70 9.70 4.24 9.37
CA PRO A 70 9.85 3.16 10.32
C PRO A 70 11.30 3.09 10.80
N ARG A 71 11.50 2.76 12.08
CA ARG A 71 12.85 2.51 12.60
C ARG A 71 13.45 1.27 11.93
N ARG A 72 14.78 1.21 11.90
CA ARG A 72 15.48 -0.01 11.50
C ARG A 72 15.14 -1.16 12.45
N LEU A 73 15.08 -2.36 11.88
CA LEU A 73 14.96 -3.57 12.67
C LEU A 73 16.28 -3.84 13.42
N GLN A 74 16.16 -4.43 14.60
CA GLN A 74 17.24 -4.71 15.53
C GLN A 74 17.37 -6.23 15.68
N ALA A 75 18.59 -6.75 15.63
CA ALA A 75 18.90 -8.14 15.96
C ALA A 75 20.04 -8.20 16.97
N GLY A 76 19.84 -8.92 18.07
CA GLY A 76 20.80 -9.07 19.15
C GLY A 76 20.89 -7.89 20.12
N PRO A 77 21.78 -7.98 21.12
CA PRO A 77 21.95 -6.95 22.13
C PRO A 77 22.43 -5.64 21.52
N SER A 78 21.94 -4.52 22.05
CA SER A 78 22.43 -3.19 21.68
C SER A 78 23.92 -3.05 21.99
N ALA A 79 24.64 -2.26 21.19
CA ALA A 79 26.07 -2.05 21.41
C ALA A 79 26.32 -1.39 22.78
N PRO A 80 27.44 -1.69 23.47
CA PRO A 80 27.77 -1.06 24.74
C PRO A 80 27.72 0.47 24.64
N GLY A 81 26.87 1.11 25.44
CA GLY A 81 26.70 2.56 25.46
C GLY A 81 25.59 3.11 24.55
N GLU A 82 24.98 2.28 23.71
CA GLU A 82 23.75 2.64 23.00
C GLU A 82 22.51 2.41 23.88
N PRO A 83 21.41 3.17 23.67
CA PRO A 83 20.14 2.87 24.30
C PRO A 83 19.71 1.46 23.94
N ALA A 84 19.31 0.68 24.95
CA ALA A 84 18.78 -0.65 24.73
C ALA A 84 17.53 -0.57 23.84
N ARG A 85 17.39 -1.53 22.92
CA ARG A 85 16.25 -1.67 22.00
C ARG A 85 15.72 -3.08 22.04
N ILE A 86 14.42 -3.20 21.75
CA ILE A 86 13.73 -4.49 21.60
C ILE A 86 14.37 -5.24 20.43
N ASP A 87 14.79 -6.49 20.66
CA ASP A 87 15.26 -7.37 19.59
C ASP A 87 14.06 -7.83 18.75
N ASP A 88 14.01 -7.48 17.47
CA ASP A 88 12.88 -7.85 16.61
C ASP A 88 12.97 -9.30 16.14
N PHE A 89 14.17 -9.88 16.12
CA PHE A 89 14.47 -11.21 15.58
C PHE A 89 14.52 -12.27 16.69
N VAL A 90 13.46 -12.31 17.48
CA VAL A 90 13.16 -13.45 18.37
C VAL A 90 12.07 -14.35 17.77
N PRO A 91 12.09 -15.67 18.03
CA PRO A 91 11.07 -16.59 17.52
C PRO A 91 9.64 -16.17 17.83
N LEU A 92 9.33 -15.96 19.11
CA LEU A 92 8.00 -15.64 19.60
C LEU A 92 8.14 -14.94 20.95
N ARG A 93 7.25 -13.99 21.25
CA ARG A 93 6.97 -13.56 22.63
C ARG A 93 5.60 -14.03 23.03
N LEU A 94 5.48 -14.41 24.29
CA LEU A 94 4.22 -14.90 24.84
C LEU A 94 3.33 -13.75 25.36
N ALA A 95 3.90 -12.56 25.51
CA ALA A 95 3.21 -11.37 25.95
C ALA A 95 3.71 -10.13 25.18
N VAL A 96 2.98 -9.03 25.29
CA VAL A 96 3.34 -7.76 24.67
C VAL A 96 4.37 -7.02 25.51
N ASP A 97 5.52 -6.75 24.91
CA ASP A 97 6.56 -5.92 25.52
C ASP A 97 6.22 -4.44 25.46
N LEU A 98 6.06 -3.78 26.60
CA LEU A 98 6.02 -2.33 26.68
C LEU A 98 7.40 -1.80 27.10
N THR A 99 7.94 -0.83 26.36
CA THR A 99 9.16 -0.12 26.77
C THR A 99 8.99 1.38 26.66
N LEU A 100 9.64 2.13 27.55
CA LEU A 100 9.62 3.58 27.62
C LEU A 100 11.04 4.12 27.77
N THR A 101 11.42 4.99 26.83
CA THR A 101 12.73 5.65 26.78
C THR A 101 12.58 7.16 26.61
N GLY A 102 13.70 7.89 26.76
CA GLY A 102 13.76 9.34 26.66
C GLY A 102 13.96 10.02 28.01
N HIS A 103 13.51 11.28 28.12
CA HIS A 103 13.71 12.09 29.31
C HIS A 103 12.41 12.72 29.81
N VAL A 104 12.37 12.99 31.11
CA VAL A 104 11.36 13.85 31.74
C VAL A 104 12.04 15.13 32.18
N GLU A 105 11.42 16.27 31.85
CA GLU A 105 11.88 17.56 32.33
C GLU A 105 11.36 17.81 33.75
N ILE A 106 12.27 18.07 34.68
CA ILE A 106 11.94 18.50 36.04
C ILE A 106 12.36 19.96 36.19
N VAL A 107 11.37 20.85 36.19
CA VAL A 107 11.57 22.30 36.30
C VAL A 107 11.79 22.70 37.76
N PRO A 108 12.73 23.60 38.07
CA PRO A 108 12.90 24.12 39.43
C PRO A 108 11.63 24.83 39.93
N MET A 109 11.38 24.79 41.24
CA MET A 109 10.25 25.55 41.80
C MET A 109 10.45 27.07 41.58
N PRO A 110 9.35 27.83 41.36
CA PRO A 110 9.40 29.27 41.10
C PRO A 110 10.13 30.10 42.17
N SER A 111 10.27 29.56 43.39
CA SER A 111 10.92 30.24 44.51
C SER A 111 12.43 30.43 44.34
N GLY A 112 13.07 29.81 43.34
CA GLY A 112 14.52 29.90 43.11
C GLY A 112 15.39 29.28 44.21
N THR A 113 14.79 28.93 45.35
CA THR A 113 15.41 28.13 46.40
C THR A 113 15.41 26.67 45.97
N LEU A 114 16.62 26.17 45.68
CA LEU A 114 16.93 24.75 45.69
C LEU A 114 16.67 24.25 47.12
N GLY A 115 15.42 23.87 47.41
CA GLY A 115 15.13 23.08 48.61
C GLY A 115 16.04 21.84 48.63
N PRO A 116 16.34 21.28 49.82
CA PRO A 116 17.38 20.27 49.99
C PRO A 116 17.16 18.94 49.23
N SER A 117 16.08 18.78 48.46
CA SER A 117 15.92 17.72 47.46
C SER A 117 14.80 18.10 46.47
N VAL A 118 15.02 17.84 45.18
CA VAL A 118 13.93 17.85 44.19
C VAL A 118 12.95 16.73 44.57
N ARG A 119 11.67 17.06 44.77
CA ARG A 119 10.68 16.04 45.12
C ARG A 119 10.60 15.02 43.99
N PRO A 120 10.66 13.71 44.29
CA PRO A 120 10.46 12.67 43.29
C PRO A 120 9.11 12.85 42.59
N ARG A 121 9.10 12.65 41.28
CA ARG A 121 7.92 12.85 40.44
C ARG A 121 7.22 11.50 40.21
N LEU A 122 5.96 11.40 40.60
CA LEU A 122 5.13 10.23 40.28
C LEU A 122 4.77 10.26 38.80
N ALA A 123 4.97 9.14 38.13
CA ALA A 123 4.62 8.91 36.74
C ALA A 123 3.93 7.54 36.58
N GLU A 124 3.18 7.36 35.51
CA GLU A 124 2.55 6.09 35.15
C GLU A 124 2.77 5.80 33.67
N VAL A 125 2.95 4.53 33.36
CA VAL A 125 2.98 4.01 31.98
C VAL A 125 2.14 2.75 31.91
N GLY A 126 1.45 2.51 30.79
CA GLY A 126 0.83 1.22 30.57
C GLY A 126 0.06 1.06 29.27
N LEU A 127 -0.50 -0.14 29.07
CA LEU A 127 -1.38 -0.48 27.96
C LEU A 127 -2.79 -0.80 28.49
N GLY A 128 -3.80 -0.18 27.87
CA GLY A 128 -5.20 -0.31 28.24
C GLY A 128 -5.48 0.13 29.68
N SER A 129 -6.12 -0.75 30.46
CA SER A 129 -6.50 -0.47 31.86
C SER A 129 -5.38 -0.69 32.87
N ARG A 130 -4.36 -1.48 32.52
CA ARG A 130 -3.27 -1.87 33.43
C ARG A 130 -2.12 -0.86 33.36
N ARG A 131 -1.73 -0.35 34.51
CA ARG A 131 -0.75 0.75 34.66
C ARG A 131 0.33 0.37 35.65
N LEU A 132 1.56 0.76 35.34
CA LEU A 132 2.70 0.70 36.25
C LEU A 132 3.00 2.11 36.78
N PRO A 133 2.76 2.39 38.07
CA PRO A 133 3.23 3.61 38.70
C PRO A 133 4.73 3.50 39.02
N PHE A 134 5.47 4.58 38.83
CA PHE A 134 6.88 4.70 39.19
C PHE A 134 7.25 6.14 39.58
N MET A 135 8.37 6.30 40.27
CA MET A 135 8.93 7.57 40.72
C MET A 135 10.16 7.91 39.88
N VAL A 136 10.23 9.16 39.42
CA VAL A 136 11.40 9.74 38.76
C VAL A 136 12.14 10.62 39.78
N HIS A 137 13.36 10.22 40.11
CA HIS A 137 14.26 10.87 41.06
C HIS A 137 15.32 11.69 40.35
N ALA A 138 15.54 12.91 40.86
CA ALA A 138 16.54 13.82 40.33
C ALA A 138 17.35 14.42 41.49
N GLY A 139 18.68 14.43 41.35
CA GLY A 139 19.54 15.18 42.26
C GLY A 139 19.43 16.69 42.05
N GLU A 140 19.19 17.10 40.79
CA GLU A 140 19.07 18.49 40.36
C GLU A 140 17.95 18.62 39.31
N PRO A 141 17.31 19.80 39.17
CA PRO A 141 16.38 20.07 38.07
C PRO A 141 17.04 19.91 36.70
N GLY A 142 16.28 19.54 35.68
CA GLY A 142 16.77 19.37 34.31
C GLY A 142 16.09 18.24 33.55
N ARG A 143 16.74 17.77 32.47
CA ARG A 143 16.30 16.60 31.69
C ARG A 143 16.81 15.33 32.36
N ILE A 144 15.89 14.58 32.95
CA ILE A 144 16.21 13.37 33.73
C ILE A 144 15.89 12.14 32.86
N PRO A 145 16.86 11.25 32.62
CA PRO A 145 16.64 10.10 31.75
C PRO A 145 15.72 9.09 32.43
N LEU A 146 14.81 8.48 31.67
CA LEU A 146 13.89 7.44 32.13
C LEU A 146 14.58 6.08 32.21
N ARG A 147 15.60 5.97 33.05
CA ARG A 147 16.36 4.75 33.30
C ARG A 147 16.99 4.75 34.71
N PRO A 148 17.46 3.59 35.21
CA PRO A 148 18.23 3.52 36.44
C PRO A 148 19.43 4.50 36.48
N PRO A 149 19.75 5.11 37.65
CA PRO A 149 19.09 4.95 38.95
C PRO A 149 17.89 5.89 39.17
N HIS A 150 17.49 6.65 38.14
CA HIS A 150 16.48 7.70 38.27
C HIS A 150 15.05 7.18 38.36
N THR A 151 14.78 6.00 37.84
CA THR A 151 13.45 5.36 37.87
C THR A 151 13.37 4.33 38.99
N GLN A 152 12.39 4.48 39.87
CA GLN A 152 12.14 3.56 41.00
C GLN A 152 10.65 3.24 41.13
N THR A 153 10.29 2.08 41.67
CA THR A 153 8.92 1.82 42.09
C THR A 153 8.52 2.75 43.25
N PRO A 154 7.22 2.91 43.57
CA PRO A 154 6.79 3.66 44.75
C PRO A 154 7.38 3.15 46.08
N HIS A 155 7.92 1.94 46.10
CA HIS A 155 8.59 1.32 47.25
C HIS A 155 10.12 1.50 47.24
N GLY A 156 10.68 2.28 46.31
CA GLY A 156 12.11 2.60 46.23
C GLY A 156 12.99 1.54 45.55
N ARG A 157 12.39 0.52 44.92
CA ARG A 157 13.15 -0.47 44.11
C ARG A 157 13.47 0.15 42.77
N VAL A 158 14.73 0.15 42.35
CA VAL A 158 15.12 0.58 41.00
C VAL A 158 14.38 -0.24 39.95
N ILE A 159 13.87 0.42 38.91
CA ILE A 159 13.17 -0.21 37.80
C ILE A 159 13.72 0.32 36.48
N ASP A 160 13.98 -0.57 35.53
CA ASP A 160 14.26 -0.19 34.14
C ASP A 160 12.97 -0.27 33.33
N LEU A 161 12.65 0.79 32.60
CA LEU A 161 11.50 0.84 31.71
C LEU A 161 11.91 0.63 30.25
N GLY A 162 13.22 0.61 29.98
CA GLY A 162 13.76 0.20 28.69
C GLY A 162 13.69 -1.32 28.51
N PRO A 163 14.03 -1.80 27.31
CA PRO A 163 14.14 -3.23 27.06
C PRO A 163 15.32 -3.83 27.84
N GLU A 164 15.07 -4.97 28.47
CA GLU A 164 16.05 -5.84 29.09
C GLU A 164 16.77 -6.69 28.03
N ALA A 165 17.97 -7.17 28.38
CA ALA A 165 18.68 -8.12 27.55
C ALA A 165 17.94 -9.47 27.57
N CYS A 166 17.32 -9.84 26.44
CA CYS A 166 16.71 -11.14 26.25
C CYS A 166 17.65 -12.12 25.51
N HIS A 167 17.27 -13.39 25.47
CA HIS A 167 18.00 -14.39 24.70
C HIS A 167 17.79 -14.14 23.19
N ASP A 168 18.86 -14.06 22.40
CA ASP A 168 18.76 -13.73 20.96
C ASP A 168 18.49 -14.95 20.06
N GLY A 169 18.43 -16.16 20.62
CA GLY A 169 18.17 -17.43 19.90
C GLY A 169 19.34 -17.92 19.05
N SER A 170 20.25 -17.03 18.66
CA SER A 170 21.32 -17.26 17.69
C SER A 170 22.31 -18.34 18.13
N ARG A 171 22.59 -18.44 19.42
CA ARG A 171 23.48 -19.47 20.02
C ARG A 171 23.01 -20.90 19.79
N HIS A 172 21.72 -21.09 19.61
CA HIS A 172 21.10 -22.40 19.34
C HIS A 172 20.69 -22.54 17.88
N HIS A 173 21.12 -21.62 17.00
CA HIS A 173 20.70 -21.58 15.60
C HIS A 173 19.17 -21.59 15.46
N PHE A 174 18.46 -21.00 16.43
CA PHE A 174 16.99 -21.00 16.52
C PHE A 174 16.37 -22.41 16.50
N GLN A 175 17.09 -23.42 17.00
CA GLN A 175 16.59 -24.78 17.20
C GLN A 175 16.39 -25.03 18.69
N HIS A 176 15.15 -25.35 19.06
CA HIS A 176 14.72 -25.46 20.45
C HIS A 176 14.15 -26.85 20.73
N PRO A 177 14.37 -27.41 21.94
CA PRO A 177 13.63 -28.59 22.37
C PRO A 177 12.15 -28.25 22.56
N GLU A 178 11.25 -29.23 22.42
CA GLU A 178 9.79 -29.05 22.55
C GLU A 178 9.35 -28.34 23.86
N LYS A 179 10.11 -28.51 24.94
CA LYS A 179 9.86 -27.90 26.26
C LYS A 179 10.70 -26.65 26.53
N PHE A 180 11.19 -25.98 25.48
CA PHE A 180 11.94 -24.73 25.63
C PHE A 180 11.04 -23.64 26.18
N ASP A 181 11.53 -22.92 27.19
CA ASP A 181 10.81 -21.81 27.79
C ASP A 181 10.93 -20.58 26.88
N LEU A 182 9.86 -20.25 26.16
CA LEU A 182 9.83 -19.10 25.26
C LEU A 182 9.78 -17.75 25.99
N SER A 183 9.55 -17.72 27.31
CA SER A 183 9.54 -16.46 28.07
C SER A 183 10.93 -15.78 28.11
N VAL A 184 12.00 -16.51 27.81
CA VAL A 184 13.36 -15.95 27.71
C VAL A 184 13.54 -14.96 26.54
N TYR A 185 12.57 -14.91 25.63
CA TYR A 185 12.53 -13.96 24.51
C TYR A 185 11.82 -12.64 24.85
N GLN A 186 11.17 -12.56 26.01
CA GLN A 186 10.56 -11.34 26.51
C GLN A 186 11.65 -10.32 26.84
N ALA A 187 11.52 -9.09 26.35
CA ALA A 187 12.47 -8.01 26.63
C ALA A 187 11.91 -6.97 27.61
N GLY A 188 10.59 -6.91 27.79
CA GLY A 188 9.94 -6.03 28.76
C GLY A 188 10.09 -6.56 30.18
N THR A 189 10.13 -5.65 31.14
CA THR A 189 10.10 -6.06 32.55
C THR A 189 8.76 -6.76 32.86
N PRO A 190 8.74 -7.79 33.72
CA PRO A 190 7.51 -8.55 34.01
C PRO A 190 6.34 -7.66 34.47
N GLU A 191 6.63 -6.54 35.13
CA GLU A 191 5.66 -5.57 35.59
C GLU A 191 4.88 -4.89 34.44
N ILE A 192 5.48 -4.76 33.25
CA ILE A 192 4.93 -4.13 32.04
C ILE A 192 4.79 -5.12 30.87
N SER A 193 4.62 -6.39 31.19
CA SER A 193 4.24 -7.44 30.23
C SER A 193 2.71 -7.55 30.20
N TYR A 194 2.11 -7.47 29.00
CA TYR A 194 0.64 -7.43 28.82
C TYR A 194 0.13 -8.60 28.00
N GLU A 195 -1.08 -9.05 28.28
CA GLU A 195 -1.80 -9.96 27.38
C GLU A 195 -2.27 -9.17 26.14
N VAL A 196 -2.35 -9.84 24.99
CA VAL A 196 -2.68 -9.17 23.72
C VAL A 196 -4.05 -8.46 23.78
N GLU A 197 -5.03 -9.04 24.47
CA GLU A 197 -6.37 -8.50 24.61
C GLU A 197 -6.45 -7.25 25.50
N GLU A 198 -5.43 -7.01 26.34
CA GLU A 198 -5.36 -5.81 27.19
C GLU A 198 -4.94 -4.57 26.39
N VAL A 199 -4.28 -4.77 25.26
CA VAL A 199 -3.65 -3.71 24.46
C VAL A 199 -4.69 -2.98 23.62
N THR A 200 -5.25 -1.92 24.20
CA THR A 200 -6.33 -1.11 23.59
C THR A 200 -5.94 0.36 23.39
N SER A 201 -5.16 0.92 24.31
CA SER A 201 -4.57 2.27 24.22
C SER A 201 -3.24 2.31 24.96
N ILE A 202 -2.45 3.36 24.75
CA ILE A 202 -1.21 3.62 25.49
C ILE A 202 -1.50 4.73 26.51
N HIS A 203 -1.14 4.50 27.77
CA HIS A 203 -1.32 5.43 28.85
C HIS A 203 0.03 5.97 29.33
N LEU A 204 0.14 7.30 29.45
CA LEU A 204 1.32 8.00 29.94
C LEU A 204 0.87 9.12 30.88
N ALA A 205 1.25 9.08 32.16
CA ALA A 205 0.89 10.13 33.12
C ALA A 205 2.11 10.64 33.86
N GLY A 206 2.11 11.94 34.20
CA GLY A 206 3.21 12.54 34.95
C GLY A 206 4.52 12.55 34.18
N LEU A 207 4.50 12.56 32.84
CA LEU A 207 5.70 12.58 31.98
C LEU A 207 5.91 13.90 31.21
N GLY A 208 4.90 14.77 31.15
CA GLY A 208 4.98 16.06 30.42
C GLY A 208 5.51 17.25 31.23
N PRO A 209 5.39 18.49 30.74
CA PRO A 209 5.71 19.67 31.54
C PRO A 209 4.81 19.83 32.77
N ASP A 210 3.53 19.46 32.64
CA ASP A 210 2.57 19.40 33.74
C ASP A 210 2.59 17.99 34.39
N PRO A 211 3.00 17.85 35.66
CA PRO A 211 2.99 16.57 36.38
C PRO A 211 1.61 15.97 36.61
N ALA A 212 0.54 16.76 36.55
CA ALA A 212 -0.83 16.27 36.68
C ALA A 212 -1.41 15.78 35.35
N ALA A 213 -0.75 16.08 34.22
CA ALA A 213 -1.24 15.69 32.91
C ALA A 213 -1.11 14.17 32.69
N ALA A 214 -2.16 13.62 32.09
CA ALA A 214 -2.19 12.26 31.57
C ALA A 214 -2.52 12.30 30.08
N TRP A 215 -1.86 11.44 29.33
CA TRP A 215 -2.03 11.23 27.91
C TRP A 215 -2.54 9.82 27.71
N GLU A 216 -3.65 9.72 26.98
CA GLU A 216 -4.11 8.47 26.42
C GLU A 216 -3.88 8.56 24.91
N ILE A 217 -3.10 7.66 24.36
CA ILE A 217 -2.72 7.61 22.95
C ILE A 217 -3.38 6.38 22.33
N ALA A 218 -4.03 6.57 21.19
CA ALA A 218 -4.70 5.49 20.49
C ALA A 218 -3.66 4.52 19.90
N LEU A 219 -4.00 3.24 19.81
CA LEU A 219 -3.24 2.33 18.95
C LEU A 219 -3.48 2.67 17.47
N PRO A 220 -2.61 2.18 16.55
CA PRO A 220 -2.80 2.40 15.12
C PRO A 220 -4.19 1.95 14.66
N ALA A 221 -4.86 2.79 13.88
CA ALA A 221 -6.21 2.51 13.38
C ALA A 221 -6.29 1.29 12.44
N TYR A 222 -5.15 0.85 11.92
CA TYR A 222 -5.00 -0.30 11.03
C TYR A 222 -4.03 -1.30 11.66
N ALA A 223 -4.40 -2.58 11.61
CA ALA A 223 -3.53 -3.68 12.00
C ALA A 223 -3.09 -4.47 10.75
N PRO A 224 -1.83 -4.93 10.70
CA PRO A 224 -1.35 -5.72 9.60
C PRO A 224 -1.84 -7.17 9.72
N ARG A 225 -1.98 -7.83 8.58
CA ARG A 225 -2.17 -9.28 8.47
C ARG A 225 -1.31 -9.79 7.32
N ALA A 226 -0.80 -11.01 7.42
CA ALA A 226 0.09 -11.58 6.42
C ALA A 226 -0.60 -12.69 5.63
N LEU A 227 -0.50 -12.66 4.30
CA LEU A 227 -0.89 -13.75 3.42
C LEU A 227 0.37 -14.35 2.81
N VAL A 228 0.62 -15.62 3.09
CA VAL A 228 1.84 -16.33 2.69
C VAL A 228 1.56 -17.14 1.41
N ASP A 229 2.23 -16.77 0.33
CA ASP A 229 2.25 -17.48 -0.94
C ASP A 229 3.41 -18.49 -0.94
N TYR A 230 3.07 -19.77 -1.07
CA TYR A 230 4.05 -20.86 -1.17
C TYR A 230 4.45 -21.12 -2.62
N SER A 231 5.69 -21.56 -2.84
CA SER A 231 6.23 -21.94 -4.14
C SER A 231 5.54 -23.16 -4.75
N SER A 232 5.06 -24.06 -3.88
CA SER A 232 4.27 -25.21 -4.28
C SER A 232 2.81 -24.80 -4.49
N ALA A 233 2.35 -24.85 -5.74
CA ALA A 233 0.95 -24.62 -6.10
C ALA A 233 -0.05 -25.59 -5.42
N ARG A 234 0.43 -26.64 -4.74
CA ARG A 234 -0.40 -27.58 -3.97
C ARG A 234 -0.70 -27.08 -2.56
N VAL A 235 0.11 -26.17 -2.03
CA VAL A 235 -0.10 -25.58 -0.70
C VAL A 235 -0.96 -24.34 -0.87
N ARG A 236 -2.09 -24.30 -0.16
CA ARG A 236 -2.96 -23.12 -0.18
C ARG A 236 -2.27 -21.97 0.54
N ARG A 237 -2.56 -20.74 0.09
CA ARG A 237 -2.10 -19.52 0.75
C ARG A 237 -2.42 -19.58 2.24
N GLY A 238 -1.43 -19.28 3.07
CA GLY A 238 -1.58 -19.23 4.52
C GLY A 238 -2.03 -17.83 4.94
N ASP A 239 -3.24 -17.71 5.49
CA ASP A 239 -3.69 -16.47 6.13
C ASP A 239 -3.19 -16.44 7.59
N VAL A 240 -2.19 -15.60 7.83
CA VAL A 240 -1.47 -15.51 9.10
C VAL A 240 -1.93 -14.27 9.87
N GLN A 241 -2.56 -14.51 11.00
CA GLN A 241 -2.89 -13.45 11.95
C GLN A 241 -1.60 -12.93 12.60
N LEU A 242 -1.45 -11.60 12.62
CA LEU A 242 -0.36 -10.92 13.32
C LEU A 242 -0.93 -10.27 14.58
N PHE A 243 -0.33 -10.57 15.73
CA PHE A 243 -0.72 -10.03 17.03
C PHE A 243 0.26 -8.96 17.46
N VAL A 244 -0.18 -7.98 18.23
CA VAL A 244 0.75 -6.99 18.81
C VAL A 244 1.72 -7.74 19.71
N ASP A 245 3.01 -7.53 19.48
CA ASP A 245 4.13 -8.22 20.12
C ASP A 245 4.98 -7.25 20.95
N GLY A 246 5.04 -5.98 20.55
CA GLY A 246 5.77 -4.96 21.30
C GLY A 246 5.31 -3.54 20.99
N VAL A 247 5.42 -2.68 22.00
CA VAL A 247 5.16 -1.24 21.95
C VAL A 247 6.35 -0.54 22.60
N ALA A 248 7.15 0.17 21.79
CA ALA A 248 8.30 0.94 22.28
C ALA A 248 8.05 2.43 22.14
N ILE A 249 8.16 3.17 23.24
CA ILE A 249 7.88 4.60 23.32
C ILE A 249 9.20 5.36 23.50
N ASP A 250 9.42 6.36 22.66
CA ASP A 250 10.52 7.33 22.81
C ASP A 250 9.90 8.73 23.03
N LEU A 251 9.97 9.22 24.26
CA LEU A 251 9.41 10.53 24.62
C LEU A 251 10.18 11.69 23.99
N ASP A 252 11.49 11.56 23.80
CA ASP A 252 12.30 12.64 23.23
C ASP A 252 11.95 12.89 21.75
N ARG A 253 11.61 11.81 21.04
CA ARG A 253 11.17 11.86 19.64
C ARG A 253 9.65 11.97 19.48
N SER A 254 8.91 11.76 20.56
CA SER A 254 7.46 11.60 20.56
C SER A 254 7.01 10.55 19.54
N THR A 255 7.70 9.40 19.56
CA THR A 255 7.43 8.27 18.67
C THR A 255 6.99 7.02 19.43
N VAL A 256 6.17 6.21 18.77
CA VAL A 256 5.78 4.86 19.19
C VAL A 256 6.13 3.89 18.07
N ASP A 257 6.95 2.89 18.36
CA ASP A 257 7.14 1.74 17.49
C ASP A 257 6.20 0.63 17.93
N VAL A 258 5.37 0.14 17.00
CA VAL A 258 4.49 -1.00 17.23
C VAL A 258 4.99 -2.16 16.38
N THR A 259 5.20 -3.29 17.04
CA THR A 259 5.62 -4.55 16.41
C THR A 259 4.47 -5.53 16.46
N TRP A 260 4.15 -6.14 15.32
CA TRP A 260 3.22 -7.26 15.24
C TRP A 260 3.98 -8.52 14.81
N ARG A 261 3.60 -9.68 15.34
CA ARG A 261 4.21 -10.97 15.01
C ARG A 261 3.15 -12.02 14.74
N GLY A 262 3.41 -12.87 13.76
CA GLY A 262 2.64 -14.08 13.51
C GLY A 262 3.57 -15.23 13.11
N LEU A 263 3.02 -16.43 13.16
CA LEU A 263 3.76 -17.66 12.92
C LEU A 263 3.09 -18.43 11.79
N VAL A 264 3.92 -19.00 10.91
CA VAL A 264 3.46 -19.92 9.87
C VAL A 264 4.35 -21.14 9.82
N GLU A 265 3.75 -22.32 9.69
CA GLU A 265 4.49 -23.57 9.52
C GLU A 265 5.09 -23.63 8.11
N THR A 266 6.29 -24.16 7.98
CA THR A 266 7.02 -24.24 6.71
C THR A 266 7.87 -25.52 6.66
N THR A 267 8.59 -25.72 5.55
CA THR A 267 9.63 -26.77 5.47
C THR A 267 10.89 -26.39 6.27
N ASP A 268 11.91 -27.23 6.28
CA ASP A 268 13.23 -26.90 6.82
C ASP A 268 13.98 -25.86 5.96
N GLN A 269 13.40 -25.46 4.82
CA GLN A 269 13.96 -24.50 3.87
C GLN A 269 12.90 -23.44 3.48
N PRO A 270 12.50 -22.54 4.41
CA PRO A 270 11.45 -21.55 4.15
C PRO A 270 11.75 -20.64 2.95
N HIS A 271 13.02 -20.37 2.67
CA HIS A 271 13.47 -19.60 1.51
C HIS A 271 13.17 -20.24 0.14
N ILE A 272 12.90 -21.54 0.13
CA ILE A 272 12.50 -22.30 -1.06
C ILE A 272 11.00 -22.56 -1.05
N ASP A 273 10.40 -22.69 0.12
CA ASP A 273 8.98 -22.98 0.32
C ASP A 273 8.07 -21.75 0.19
N VAL A 274 8.52 -20.60 0.70
CA VAL A 274 7.77 -19.33 0.69
C VAL A 274 8.29 -18.42 -0.41
N ASP A 275 7.42 -18.14 -1.38
CA ASP A 275 7.74 -17.25 -2.49
C ASP A 275 7.56 -15.78 -2.10
N ARG A 276 6.41 -15.48 -1.48
CA ARG A 276 5.98 -14.11 -1.20
C ARG A 276 5.13 -14.03 0.06
N ILE A 277 5.30 -12.94 0.80
CA ILE A 277 4.44 -12.54 1.91
C ILE A 277 3.74 -11.25 1.51
N VAL A 278 2.42 -11.26 1.44
CA VAL A 278 1.61 -10.05 1.24
C VAL A 278 1.22 -9.49 2.60
N ILE A 279 1.56 -8.24 2.87
CA ILE A 279 1.11 -7.51 4.07
C ILE A 279 -0.10 -6.68 3.71
N GLY A 280 -1.25 -7.10 4.23
CA GLY A 280 -2.51 -6.38 4.17
C GLY A 280 -2.73 -5.54 5.41
N TRP A 281 -3.42 -4.41 5.26
CA TRP A 281 -3.75 -3.52 6.37
C TRP A 281 -5.24 -3.23 6.35
N ALA A 282 -5.90 -3.43 7.49
CA ALA A 282 -7.31 -3.09 7.66
C ALA A 282 -7.57 -2.71 9.12
N PRO A 283 -8.68 -2.01 9.42
CA PRO A 283 -9.11 -1.82 10.80
C PRO A 283 -9.24 -3.18 11.50
N PRO A 284 -8.79 -3.35 12.76
CA PRO A 284 -8.82 -4.64 13.47
C PRO A 284 -10.20 -5.33 13.42
N LYS A 285 -11.27 -4.54 13.59
CA LYS A 285 -12.65 -5.01 13.50
C LYS A 285 -13.00 -5.61 12.14
N ARG A 286 -12.46 -5.06 11.04
CA ARG A 286 -12.66 -5.58 9.68
C ARG A 286 -12.06 -6.98 9.54
N TRP A 287 -10.88 -7.22 10.12
CA TRP A 287 -10.25 -8.55 10.11
C TRP A 287 -11.07 -9.60 10.87
N SER A 288 -11.69 -9.22 11.99
CA SER A 288 -12.49 -10.15 12.78
C SER A 288 -13.88 -10.41 12.19
N GLU A 289 -14.50 -9.41 11.57
CA GLU A 289 -15.89 -9.51 11.08
C GLU A 289 -15.99 -9.99 9.62
N ASP A 290 -15.03 -9.61 8.76
CA ASP A 290 -15.03 -9.94 7.33
C ASP A 290 -13.60 -9.96 6.78
N ALA A 291 -12.84 -10.96 7.20
CA ALA A 291 -11.47 -11.16 6.73
C ALA A 291 -11.39 -11.34 5.20
N ALA A 292 -12.39 -11.99 4.59
CA ALA A 292 -12.41 -12.23 3.16
C ALA A 292 -12.57 -10.93 2.37
N GLY A 293 -13.52 -10.07 2.77
CA GLY A 293 -13.69 -8.75 2.16
C GLY A 293 -12.48 -7.83 2.43
N ALA A 294 -11.87 -7.92 3.61
CA ALA A 294 -10.63 -7.20 3.90
C ALA A 294 -9.48 -7.61 2.97
N TRP A 295 -9.34 -8.92 2.70
CA TRP A 295 -8.36 -9.42 1.74
C TRP A 295 -8.70 -9.04 0.30
N ASP A 296 -9.97 -9.02 -0.09
CA ASP A 296 -10.38 -8.53 -1.42
C ASP A 296 -9.95 -7.06 -1.61
N ASP A 297 -10.20 -6.20 -0.62
CA ASP A 297 -9.77 -4.79 -0.64
C ASP A 297 -8.25 -4.66 -0.76
N VAL A 298 -7.50 -5.43 0.04
CA VAL A 298 -6.03 -5.43 0.04
C VAL A 298 -5.47 -5.92 -1.30
N LEU A 299 -5.90 -7.09 -1.79
CA LEU A 299 -5.36 -7.68 -3.01
C LEU A 299 -5.72 -6.88 -4.25
N ARG A 300 -6.86 -6.20 -4.22
CA ARG A 300 -7.30 -5.26 -5.24
C ARG A 300 -6.39 -4.03 -5.34
N GLU A 301 -5.93 -3.48 -4.22
CA GLU A 301 -5.02 -2.31 -4.19
C GLU A 301 -3.53 -2.67 -4.28
N LEU A 302 -3.18 -3.95 -4.10
CA LEU A 302 -1.79 -4.44 -4.14
C LEU A 302 -0.97 -4.05 -5.39
N PRO A 303 -1.54 -3.88 -6.60
CA PRO A 303 -0.77 -3.35 -7.74
C PRO A 303 -0.09 -2.00 -7.47
N ARG A 304 -0.63 -1.16 -6.57
CA ARG A 304 -0.03 0.11 -6.13
C ARG A 304 0.92 -0.04 -4.93
N GLY A 305 1.11 -1.28 -4.48
CA GLY A 305 1.90 -1.62 -3.30
C GLY A 305 3.40 -1.43 -3.47
N ARG A 306 4.09 -1.63 -2.35
CA ARG A 306 5.55 -1.62 -2.26
C ARG A 306 6.06 -3.05 -2.28
N PHE A 307 7.13 -3.29 -3.02
CA PHE A 307 7.75 -4.60 -3.14
C PHE A 307 9.21 -4.51 -2.72
N ARG A 308 9.65 -5.43 -1.88
CA ARG A 308 11.03 -5.52 -1.36
C ARG A 308 11.30 -6.92 -0.85
N PHE A 309 12.55 -7.28 -0.60
CA PHE A 309 12.82 -8.48 0.18
C PHE A 309 12.50 -8.26 1.66
N ALA A 310 12.06 -9.32 2.33
CA ALA A 310 11.98 -9.35 3.79
C ALA A 310 13.37 -9.16 4.39
N ALA A 311 13.43 -8.49 5.54
CA ALA A 311 14.65 -8.41 6.32
C ALA A 311 14.91 -9.71 7.07
N GLU A 312 16.17 -10.13 7.05
CA GLU A 312 16.65 -11.30 7.77
C GLU A 312 17.50 -10.89 8.96
N HIS A 313 17.67 -11.81 9.92
CA HIS A 313 18.43 -11.56 11.15
C HIS A 313 19.83 -11.00 10.85
N GLU A 314 20.49 -11.51 9.80
CA GLU A 314 21.81 -11.05 9.40
C GLU A 314 21.85 -9.62 8.84
N ASP A 315 20.79 -9.15 8.20
CA ASP A 315 20.70 -7.76 7.71
C ASP A 315 20.63 -6.81 8.89
N ALA A 316 19.72 -7.10 9.82
CA ALA A 316 19.52 -6.30 11.03
C ALA A 316 20.75 -6.30 11.94
N ARG A 317 21.44 -7.44 12.08
CA ARG A 317 22.68 -7.56 12.85
C ARG A 317 23.81 -6.68 12.28
N LYS A 318 23.86 -6.51 10.96
CA LYS A 318 24.80 -5.60 10.28
C LYS A 318 24.31 -4.15 10.26
N GLY A 319 23.05 -3.91 10.64
CA GLY A 319 22.41 -2.61 10.51
C GLY A 319 22.18 -2.21 9.05
N GLU A 320 22.07 -3.19 8.15
CA GLU A 320 21.87 -3.02 6.70
C GLU A 320 20.41 -3.27 6.33
N ASP A 321 19.93 -2.59 5.28
CA ASP A 321 18.65 -2.93 4.66
C ASP A 321 18.84 -4.14 3.72
N PRO A 322 17.77 -4.92 3.45
CA PRO A 322 17.82 -5.96 2.42
C PRO A 322 18.25 -5.37 1.07
N PRO A 323 18.89 -6.17 0.20
CA PRO A 323 19.23 -5.72 -1.13
C PRO A 323 17.97 -5.22 -1.86
N ALA A 324 18.10 -4.15 -2.65
CA ALA A 324 16.99 -3.68 -3.47
C ALA A 324 16.65 -4.72 -4.56
N LEU A 325 15.37 -4.82 -4.90
CA LEU A 325 14.95 -5.56 -6.09
C LEU A 325 15.57 -4.92 -7.33
N SER A 326 16.04 -5.73 -8.26
CA SER A 326 16.32 -5.24 -9.61
C SER A 326 15.04 -4.72 -10.27
N GLN A 327 15.19 -3.87 -11.29
CA GLN A 327 14.04 -3.32 -12.01
C GLN A 327 13.16 -4.43 -12.63
N GLU A 328 13.78 -5.50 -13.13
CA GLU A 328 13.07 -6.65 -13.70
C GLU A 328 12.26 -7.41 -12.64
N GLU A 329 12.88 -7.74 -11.49
CA GLU A 329 12.19 -8.40 -10.38
C GLU A 329 11.03 -7.55 -9.85
N LEU A 330 11.23 -6.24 -9.71
CA LEU A 330 10.18 -5.32 -9.26
C LEU A 330 9.00 -5.29 -10.24
N LEU A 331 9.27 -5.25 -11.55
CA LEU A 331 8.21 -5.29 -12.57
C LEU A 331 7.47 -6.62 -12.57
N MET A 332 8.18 -7.74 -12.47
CA MET A 332 7.57 -9.08 -12.38
C MET A 332 6.67 -9.19 -11.13
N ALA A 333 7.20 -8.82 -9.97
CA ALA A 333 6.45 -8.83 -8.71
C ALA A 333 5.17 -8.00 -8.79
N ARG A 334 5.23 -6.84 -9.45
CA ARG A 334 4.09 -5.96 -9.71
C ARG A 334 3.05 -6.62 -10.61
N TYR A 335 3.44 -7.14 -11.77
CA TYR A 335 2.50 -7.77 -12.71
C TYR A 335 1.83 -9.04 -12.15
N GLU A 336 2.50 -9.79 -11.28
CA GLU A 336 1.91 -10.94 -10.59
C GLU A 336 0.69 -10.59 -9.72
N THR A 337 0.56 -9.33 -9.31
CA THR A 337 -0.59 -8.87 -8.49
C THR A 337 -1.83 -8.56 -9.33
N TRP A 338 -1.70 -8.49 -10.66
CA TRP A 338 -2.81 -8.20 -11.56
C TRP A 338 -3.80 -9.37 -11.69
N GLY A 339 -3.47 -10.54 -11.15
CA GLY A 339 -4.36 -11.71 -11.21
C GLY A 339 -5.66 -11.58 -10.39
N HIS A 340 -5.80 -10.57 -9.53
CA HIS A 340 -7.01 -10.36 -8.75
C HIS A 340 -8.21 -10.04 -9.67
N PRO A 341 -9.41 -10.62 -9.47
CA PRO A 341 -10.55 -10.39 -10.37
C PRO A 341 -11.04 -8.94 -10.34
N ASN A 342 -10.97 -8.28 -9.18
CA ASN A 342 -11.32 -6.88 -9.03
C ASN A 342 -10.09 -5.98 -9.19
N ALA A 343 -10.19 -5.03 -10.11
CA ALA A 343 -9.25 -3.94 -10.31
C ALA A 343 -9.35 -2.94 -9.17
N ALA A 344 -8.23 -2.26 -8.92
CA ALA A 344 -8.10 -1.23 -7.91
C ALA A 344 -9.12 -0.09 -8.12
N GLU A 345 -9.47 0.65 -7.07
CA GLU A 345 -10.33 1.83 -7.23
C GLU A 345 -9.56 2.92 -8.00
N PRO A 346 -10.20 3.65 -8.94
CA PRO A 346 -9.54 4.74 -9.66
C PRO A 346 -9.00 5.81 -8.70
N GLU A 347 -7.77 6.27 -8.93
CA GLU A 347 -7.18 7.39 -8.18
C GLU A 347 -7.16 8.69 -8.98
N MET A 348 -7.08 8.62 -10.30
CA MET A 348 -7.17 9.80 -11.15
C MET A 348 -8.59 10.39 -11.14
N LEU A 349 -8.69 11.72 -11.24
CA LEU A 349 -10.00 12.34 -11.47
C LEU A 349 -10.58 11.88 -12.80
N PRO A 350 -11.92 11.83 -12.94
CA PRO A 350 -12.55 11.44 -14.19
C PRO A 350 -12.08 12.25 -15.40
N HIS A 351 -11.79 13.55 -15.23
CA HIS A 351 -11.32 14.39 -16.33
C HIS A 351 -9.85 14.18 -16.67
N GLU A 352 -8.98 14.01 -15.67
CA GLU A 352 -7.55 13.71 -15.89
C GLU A 352 -7.40 12.37 -16.63
N ALA A 353 -8.08 11.33 -16.16
CA ALA A 353 -8.02 10.01 -16.80
C ALA A 353 -8.63 10.02 -18.21
N ALA A 354 -9.68 10.81 -18.43
CA ALA A 354 -10.29 11.00 -19.73
C ALA A 354 -9.38 11.76 -20.71
N GLU A 355 -8.65 12.77 -20.24
CA GLU A 355 -7.66 13.51 -21.03
C GLU A 355 -6.52 12.59 -21.49
N VAL A 356 -5.93 11.83 -20.57
CA VAL A 356 -4.89 10.84 -20.91
C VAL A 356 -5.41 9.80 -21.91
N ALA A 357 -6.59 9.22 -21.64
CA ALA A 357 -7.19 8.23 -22.54
C ALA A 357 -7.45 8.81 -23.94
N ALA A 358 -7.93 10.05 -24.03
CA ALA A 358 -8.19 10.72 -25.31
C ALA A 358 -6.90 11.00 -26.07
N GLU A 359 -5.85 11.49 -25.41
CA GLU A 359 -4.53 11.71 -26.02
C GLU A 359 -3.91 10.40 -26.53
N LEU A 360 -4.00 9.33 -25.75
CA LEU A 360 -3.52 8.00 -26.16
C LEU A 360 -4.31 7.43 -27.35
N ALA A 361 -5.62 7.63 -27.38
CA ALA A 361 -6.49 7.18 -28.48
C ALA A 361 -6.19 7.91 -29.81
N GLU A 362 -5.66 9.13 -29.76
CA GLU A 362 -5.26 9.87 -30.97
C GLU A 362 -4.00 9.31 -31.63
N GLN A 363 -3.12 8.62 -30.87
CA GLN A 363 -1.84 8.09 -31.37
C GLN A 363 -0.96 9.11 -32.09
N ARG A 364 -1.09 10.41 -31.76
CA ARG A 364 -0.26 11.49 -32.34
C ARG A 364 1.18 11.49 -31.83
N TRP A 365 1.34 11.07 -30.57
CA TRP A 365 2.62 10.96 -29.89
C TRP A 365 2.86 9.53 -29.43
N PRO A 366 4.11 9.10 -29.24
CA PRO A 366 4.42 7.85 -28.56
C PRO A 366 3.75 7.79 -27.20
N ARG A 367 3.23 6.61 -26.82
CA ARG A 367 2.54 6.39 -25.54
C ARG A 367 3.37 6.87 -24.34
N SER A 368 4.66 6.57 -24.31
CA SER A 368 5.55 7.01 -23.23
C SER A 368 5.65 8.53 -23.10
N GLU A 369 5.57 9.28 -24.21
CA GLU A 369 5.60 10.75 -24.20
C GLU A 369 4.29 11.32 -23.64
N VAL A 370 3.15 10.78 -24.06
CA VAL A 370 1.82 11.17 -23.53
C VAL A 370 1.75 10.91 -22.03
N LEU A 371 2.18 9.73 -21.58
CA LEU A 371 2.16 9.39 -20.16
C LEU A 371 3.12 10.28 -19.35
N ALA A 372 4.35 10.49 -19.81
CA ALA A 372 5.32 11.35 -19.15
C ALA A 372 4.85 12.81 -19.04
N LYS A 373 4.20 13.35 -20.08
CA LYS A 373 3.57 14.68 -20.07
C LYS A 373 2.53 14.82 -18.96
N ASN A 374 1.84 13.74 -18.62
CA ASN A 374 0.82 13.68 -17.58
C ASN A 374 1.38 13.20 -16.22
N GLY A 375 2.71 13.09 -16.07
CA GLY A 375 3.35 12.75 -14.81
C GLY A 375 3.16 11.30 -14.35
N ILE A 376 2.78 10.39 -15.27
CA ILE A 376 2.56 8.97 -14.99
C ILE A 376 3.41 8.08 -15.89
N ASP A 377 3.66 6.86 -15.47
CA ASP A 377 4.35 5.84 -16.27
C ASP A 377 3.35 4.79 -16.82
N ASP A 378 3.86 3.88 -17.65
CA ASP A 378 3.03 2.85 -18.30
C ASP A 378 2.37 1.91 -17.28
N TYR A 379 3.06 1.63 -16.19
CA TYR A 379 2.56 0.75 -15.14
C TYR A 379 1.41 1.41 -14.36
N THR A 380 1.60 2.65 -13.91
CA THR A 380 0.59 3.46 -13.22
C THR A 380 -0.63 3.63 -14.11
N TRP A 381 -0.45 3.98 -15.39
CA TRP A 381 -1.57 4.09 -16.32
C TRP A 381 -2.28 2.74 -16.52
N GLY A 382 -1.55 1.62 -16.61
CA GLY A 382 -2.17 0.31 -16.72
C GLY A 382 -3.09 -0.05 -15.55
N ILE A 383 -2.72 0.36 -14.33
CA ILE A 383 -3.59 0.22 -13.15
C ILE A 383 -4.84 1.11 -13.28
N GLU A 384 -4.66 2.39 -13.61
CA GLU A 384 -5.76 3.35 -13.74
C GLU A 384 -6.72 3.00 -14.88
N GLU A 385 -6.20 2.61 -16.03
CA GLU A 385 -6.96 2.19 -17.21
C GLU A 385 -7.84 0.99 -16.87
N ARG A 386 -7.27 -0.01 -16.18
CA ARG A 386 -8.03 -1.18 -15.72
C ARG A 386 -9.07 -0.80 -14.67
N ALA A 387 -8.72 0.05 -13.71
CA ALA A 387 -9.62 0.56 -12.69
C ALA A 387 -10.84 1.25 -13.31
N TRP A 388 -10.61 2.16 -14.26
CA TRP A 388 -11.66 2.86 -15.00
C TRP A 388 -12.47 1.91 -15.89
N ALA A 389 -11.83 0.99 -16.62
CA ALA A 389 -12.53 0.02 -17.45
C ALA A 389 -13.50 -0.84 -16.62
N GLN A 390 -13.06 -1.35 -15.46
CA GLN A 390 -13.92 -2.10 -14.55
C GLN A 390 -15.04 -1.23 -13.96
N ARG A 391 -14.74 0.01 -13.56
CA ARG A 391 -15.75 0.95 -13.04
C ARG A 391 -16.82 1.27 -14.08
N LEU A 392 -16.44 1.47 -15.33
CA LEU A 392 -17.36 1.73 -16.44
C LEU A 392 -18.19 0.49 -16.79
N ALA A 393 -17.63 -0.72 -16.62
CA ALA A 393 -18.35 -1.97 -16.86
C ALA A 393 -19.32 -2.36 -15.72
N SER A 394 -19.02 -1.99 -14.48
CA SER A 394 -19.80 -2.38 -13.29
C SER A 394 -21.02 -1.49 -13.02
N VAL A 395 -20.99 -0.23 -13.45
CA VAL A 395 -22.09 0.72 -13.22
C VAL A 395 -23.17 0.55 -14.30
N ARG A 396 -24.23 -0.20 -13.99
CA ARG A 396 -25.49 -0.15 -14.74
C ARG A 396 -26.22 1.14 -14.37
N GLU A 397 -26.23 2.09 -15.31
CA GLU A 397 -27.10 3.28 -15.34
C GLU A 397 -27.43 3.88 -13.96
N GLU A 398 -26.44 4.48 -13.30
CA GLU A 398 -26.75 5.46 -12.25
C GLU A 398 -27.50 6.62 -12.94
N ALA A 399 -28.79 6.78 -12.59
CA ALA A 399 -29.70 7.69 -13.28
C ALA A 399 -29.26 9.18 -13.26
N ASP A 400 -28.33 9.54 -12.37
CA ASP A 400 -27.99 10.94 -12.07
C ASP A 400 -26.47 11.20 -11.95
N GLY A 401 -25.73 11.08 -13.05
CA GLY A 401 -24.47 11.84 -13.17
C GLY A 401 -23.30 11.39 -12.27
N GLY A 402 -23.23 10.12 -11.91
CA GLY A 402 -22.12 9.56 -11.13
C GLY A 402 -20.74 9.62 -11.82
N PRO A 403 -19.67 9.14 -11.15
CA PRO A 403 -18.29 9.23 -11.65
C PRO A 403 -18.09 8.69 -13.07
N SER A 404 -18.81 7.63 -13.45
CA SER A 404 -18.78 7.06 -14.80
C SER A 404 -19.35 8.02 -15.86
N ALA A 405 -20.48 8.68 -15.57
CA ALA A 405 -21.06 9.69 -16.46
C ALA A 405 -20.15 10.93 -16.55
N ALA A 406 -19.54 11.33 -15.44
CA ALA A 406 -18.55 12.41 -15.41
C ALA A 406 -17.32 12.07 -16.29
N TYR A 407 -16.83 10.83 -16.22
CA TYR A 407 -15.74 10.35 -17.08
C TYR A 407 -16.13 10.40 -18.56
N VAL A 408 -17.28 9.83 -18.95
CA VAL A 408 -17.73 9.83 -20.36
C VAL A 408 -17.85 11.26 -20.91
N LYS A 409 -18.46 12.17 -20.15
CA LYS A 409 -18.59 13.57 -20.52
C LYS A 409 -17.23 14.28 -20.59
N ALA A 410 -16.29 13.93 -19.73
CA ALA A 410 -14.94 14.47 -19.78
C ALA A 410 -14.16 13.94 -20.98
N TYR A 411 -14.30 12.65 -21.31
CA TYR A 411 -13.65 12.03 -22.47
C TYR A 411 -14.14 12.61 -23.79
N GLN A 412 -15.45 12.84 -23.91
CA GLN A 412 -16.00 13.53 -25.09
C GLN A 412 -15.40 14.93 -25.25
N ARG A 413 -15.37 15.73 -24.18
CA ARG A 413 -14.76 17.06 -24.18
C ARG A 413 -13.26 17.04 -24.50
N ALA A 414 -12.50 16.14 -23.87
CA ALA A 414 -11.07 15.99 -24.12
C ALA A 414 -10.80 15.55 -25.58
N SER A 415 -11.57 14.59 -26.08
CA SER A 415 -11.50 14.14 -27.47
C SER A 415 -11.81 15.29 -28.45
N GLU A 416 -12.84 16.08 -28.18
CA GLU A 416 -13.22 17.25 -29.00
C GLU A 416 -12.16 18.35 -28.98
N ALA A 417 -11.54 18.61 -27.83
CA ALA A 417 -10.44 19.57 -27.72
C ALA A 417 -9.22 19.18 -28.57
N LEU A 418 -9.08 17.89 -28.89
CA LEU A 418 -8.03 17.39 -29.77
C LEU A 418 -8.38 17.49 -31.25
N ALA A 419 -9.59 17.92 -31.65
CA ALA A 419 -9.98 17.99 -33.06
C ALA A 419 -9.00 18.81 -33.92
N THR A 420 -8.64 18.28 -35.08
CA THR A 420 -7.75 18.97 -36.03
C THR A 420 -8.53 19.91 -36.96
N PRO A 421 -7.87 20.92 -37.56
CA PRO A 421 -8.50 21.76 -38.59
C PRO A 421 -9.06 20.95 -39.76
N ARG A 422 -8.38 19.87 -40.15
CA ARG A 422 -8.83 18.97 -41.22
C ARG A 422 -10.19 18.36 -40.94
N GLU A 423 -10.47 17.98 -39.68
CA GLU A 423 -11.77 17.45 -39.29
C GLU A 423 -12.90 18.48 -39.46
N ALA A 424 -12.62 19.76 -39.25
CA ALA A 424 -13.59 20.83 -39.47
C ALA A 424 -13.96 21.00 -40.96
N GLU A 425 -13.03 20.71 -41.86
CA GLU A 425 -13.21 20.83 -43.32
C GLU A 425 -13.98 19.66 -43.94
N ILE A 426 -14.01 18.49 -43.30
CA ILE A 426 -14.71 17.30 -43.84
C ILE A 426 -16.20 17.61 -44.00
N THR A 427 -16.68 17.50 -45.24
CA THR A 427 -18.09 17.70 -45.60
C THR A 427 -18.93 16.44 -45.34
N PRO A 428 -20.27 16.53 -45.25
CA PRO A 428 -21.14 15.36 -45.11
C PRO A 428 -20.95 14.34 -46.24
N LYS A 429 -20.76 14.82 -47.48
CA LYS A 429 -20.51 13.98 -48.65
C LYS A 429 -19.19 13.21 -48.52
N GLU A 430 -18.13 13.88 -48.09
CA GLU A 430 -16.83 13.26 -47.87
C GLU A 430 -16.87 12.25 -46.72
N PHE A 431 -17.54 12.58 -45.62
CA PHE A 431 -17.76 11.67 -44.50
C PHE A 431 -18.47 10.38 -44.93
N VAL A 432 -19.58 10.49 -45.69
CA VAL A 432 -20.31 9.31 -46.21
C VAL A 432 -19.41 8.47 -47.12
N ALA A 433 -18.62 9.10 -47.98
CA ALA A 433 -17.69 8.38 -48.86
C ALA A 433 -16.60 7.63 -48.06
N ILE A 434 -16.05 8.25 -47.01
CA ILE A 434 -15.08 7.60 -46.11
C ILE A 434 -15.74 6.42 -45.37
N ALA A 435 -16.91 6.64 -44.78
CA ALA A 435 -17.67 5.61 -44.07
C ALA A 435 -18.00 4.41 -44.98
N ALA A 436 -18.40 4.66 -46.23
CA ALA A 436 -18.69 3.63 -47.21
C ALA A 436 -17.45 2.82 -47.62
N LYS A 437 -16.27 3.47 -47.72
CA LYS A 437 -14.99 2.80 -48.00
C LYS A 437 -14.51 1.93 -46.85
N MET A 438 -14.63 2.40 -45.60
CA MET A 438 -14.25 1.63 -44.40
C MET A 438 -15.03 0.30 -44.26
N ARG A 439 -16.24 0.20 -44.83
CA ARG A 439 -17.02 -1.04 -44.84
C ARG A 439 -16.47 -2.11 -45.82
N ARG A 440 -15.52 -1.75 -46.69
CA ARG A 440 -15.04 -2.60 -47.80
C ARG A 440 -13.53 -2.81 -47.79
N GLU A 441 -12.80 -1.77 -47.41
CA GLU A 441 -11.35 -1.74 -47.34
C GLU A 441 -10.89 -1.79 -45.89
N ASP A 442 -9.58 -1.98 -45.68
CA ASP A 442 -8.97 -1.83 -44.35
C ASP A 442 -9.25 -0.42 -43.80
N PRO A 443 -10.03 -0.29 -42.70
CA PRO A 443 -10.38 1.00 -42.11
C PRO A 443 -9.16 1.88 -41.81
N THR A 444 -8.06 1.26 -41.41
CA THR A 444 -6.82 1.96 -41.06
C THR A 444 -6.24 2.69 -42.27
N GLN A 445 -6.22 2.01 -43.43
CA GLN A 445 -5.70 2.60 -44.67
C GLN A 445 -6.63 3.67 -45.22
N VAL A 446 -7.94 3.47 -45.15
CA VAL A 446 -8.95 4.45 -45.61
C VAL A 446 -8.82 5.74 -44.81
N LEU A 447 -8.74 5.63 -43.49
CA LEU A 447 -8.60 6.77 -42.60
C LEU A 447 -7.25 7.49 -42.78
N ALA A 448 -6.16 6.73 -42.88
CA ALA A 448 -4.84 7.29 -43.16
C ALA A 448 -4.80 8.08 -44.48
N LYS A 449 -5.43 7.56 -45.55
CA LYS A 449 -5.55 8.27 -46.84
C LYS A 449 -6.37 9.57 -46.73
N ALA A 450 -7.34 9.62 -45.81
CA ALA A 450 -8.14 10.81 -45.54
C ALA A 450 -7.43 11.81 -44.60
N GLY A 451 -6.25 11.47 -44.07
CA GLY A 451 -5.57 12.25 -43.05
C GLY A 451 -6.28 12.22 -41.69
N LEU A 452 -6.98 11.12 -41.39
CA LEU A 452 -7.77 10.94 -40.17
C LEU A 452 -7.27 9.74 -39.37
N GLY A 453 -7.34 9.84 -38.04
CA GLY A 453 -7.28 8.68 -37.14
C GLY A 453 -8.67 8.11 -36.84
N ILE A 454 -8.73 6.96 -36.17
CA ILE A 454 -9.99 6.33 -35.73
C ILE A 454 -10.78 7.26 -34.80
N ALA A 455 -10.10 7.89 -33.84
CA ALA A 455 -10.72 8.83 -32.91
C ALA A 455 -11.30 10.07 -33.62
N ALA A 456 -10.58 10.61 -34.61
CA ALA A 456 -11.07 11.70 -35.47
C ALA A 456 -12.33 11.30 -36.25
N PHE A 457 -12.39 10.10 -36.81
CA PHE A 457 -13.59 9.61 -37.48
C PHE A 457 -14.78 9.46 -36.53
N GLY A 458 -14.56 8.95 -35.31
CA GLY A 458 -15.60 8.86 -34.28
C GLY A 458 -16.16 10.23 -33.85
N ARG A 459 -15.33 11.28 -33.83
CA ARG A 459 -15.80 12.67 -33.64
C ARG A 459 -16.67 13.16 -34.78
N LEU A 460 -16.27 12.90 -36.04
CA LEU A 460 -17.05 13.25 -37.21
C LEU A 460 -18.43 12.59 -37.20
N GLU A 461 -18.48 11.30 -36.84
CA GLU A 461 -19.73 10.55 -36.71
C GLU A 461 -20.65 11.15 -35.64
N ARG A 462 -20.13 11.48 -34.45
CA ARG A 462 -20.90 12.19 -33.42
C ARG A 462 -21.43 13.52 -33.93
N ARG A 463 -20.57 14.38 -34.45
CA ARG A 463 -20.93 15.71 -34.97
C ARG A 463 -22.05 15.66 -36.00
N PHE A 464 -21.94 14.76 -36.98
CA PHE A 464 -22.95 14.65 -38.03
C PHE A 464 -24.24 13.99 -37.56
N ARG A 465 -24.17 13.04 -36.62
CA ARG A 465 -25.36 12.44 -35.99
C ARG A 465 -26.12 13.44 -35.13
N GLU A 466 -25.43 14.23 -34.30
CA GLU A 466 -26.02 15.29 -33.48
C GLU A 466 -26.69 16.33 -34.37
N LYS A 467 -25.99 16.80 -35.41
CA LYS A 467 -26.57 17.72 -36.40
C LYS A 467 -27.81 17.14 -37.09
N ALA A 468 -27.82 15.85 -37.42
CA ALA A 468 -28.99 15.18 -38.00
C ALA A 468 -30.14 15.01 -37.01
N ALA A 469 -29.86 14.87 -35.71
CA ALA A 469 -30.90 14.81 -34.68
C ALA A 469 -31.57 16.18 -34.48
N GLU A 470 -30.81 17.27 -34.60
CA GLU A 470 -31.30 18.64 -34.44
C GLU A 470 -31.96 19.21 -35.71
N ASP A 471 -31.45 18.87 -36.90
CA ASP A 471 -31.90 19.39 -38.20
C ASP A 471 -32.43 18.28 -39.12
N LYS A 472 -33.75 18.25 -39.31
CA LYS A 472 -34.43 17.29 -40.18
C LYS A 472 -34.03 17.40 -41.65
N ALA A 473 -33.73 18.61 -42.14
CA ALA A 473 -33.29 18.80 -43.52
C ALA A 473 -31.89 18.22 -43.72
N PHE A 474 -30.99 18.46 -42.77
CA PHE A 474 -29.67 17.84 -42.75
C PHE A 474 -29.74 16.31 -42.67
N ALA A 475 -30.63 15.76 -41.84
CA ALA A 475 -30.85 14.32 -41.76
C ALA A 475 -31.29 13.71 -43.10
N ALA A 476 -32.22 14.35 -43.80
CA ALA A 476 -32.68 13.92 -45.12
C ALA A 476 -31.57 14.01 -46.17
N GLU A 477 -30.75 15.07 -46.13
CA GLU A 477 -29.58 15.20 -47.00
C GLU A 477 -28.55 14.09 -46.75
N LEU A 478 -28.22 13.81 -45.48
CA LEU A 478 -27.27 12.77 -45.11
C LEU A 478 -27.76 11.38 -45.56
N ALA A 479 -29.05 11.07 -45.35
CA ALA A 479 -29.65 9.82 -45.81
C ALA A 479 -29.61 9.69 -47.35
N ARG A 480 -29.86 10.78 -48.08
CA ARG A 480 -29.74 10.81 -49.54
C ARG A 480 -28.30 10.55 -49.98
N LEU A 481 -27.31 11.17 -49.33
CA LEU A 481 -25.89 10.94 -49.64
C LEU A 481 -25.48 9.48 -49.40
N VAL A 482 -25.95 8.85 -48.32
CA VAL A 482 -25.73 7.42 -48.06
C VAL A 482 -26.35 6.56 -49.16
N ALA A 483 -27.61 6.83 -49.54
CA ALA A 483 -28.29 6.11 -50.62
C ALA A 483 -27.59 6.29 -51.97
N ASP A 484 -27.13 7.50 -52.30
CA ASP A 484 -26.38 7.78 -53.53
C ASP A 484 -25.04 7.03 -53.57
N GLU A 485 -24.33 6.93 -52.43
CA GLU A 485 -23.07 6.20 -52.32
C GLU A 485 -23.27 4.67 -52.41
N GLU A 486 -24.38 4.17 -51.86
CA GLU A 486 -24.82 2.78 -52.00
C GLU A 486 -25.31 2.46 -53.43
N ALA A 487 -26.01 3.38 -54.10
CA ALA A 487 -26.38 3.20 -55.50
C ALA A 487 -25.16 3.23 -56.43
N ARG A 488 -24.16 4.09 -56.14
CA ARG A 488 -22.87 4.07 -56.86
C ARG A 488 -22.12 2.76 -56.64
N ARG A 489 -22.26 2.16 -55.46
CA ARG A 489 -21.71 0.82 -55.14
C ARG A 489 -22.36 -0.27 -55.96
N ASP A 490 -23.69 -0.24 -56.04
CA ASP A 490 -24.49 -1.28 -56.71
C ASP A 490 -24.62 -1.01 -58.22
N GLY A 491 -23.93 0.01 -58.73
CA GLY A 491 -23.75 0.29 -60.15
C GLY A 491 -23.34 -0.96 -60.92
N PRO A 492 -23.76 -1.06 -62.19
CA PRO A 492 -23.90 -2.33 -62.90
C PRO A 492 -22.61 -3.13 -62.76
N LYS A 493 -22.68 -4.27 -62.06
CA LYS A 493 -21.67 -5.31 -62.20
C LYS A 493 -21.60 -5.57 -63.70
N LEU A 494 -20.58 -5.02 -64.37
CA LEU A 494 -20.21 -5.44 -65.71
C LEU A 494 -20.16 -6.95 -65.61
N SER A 495 -21.13 -7.60 -66.24
CA SER A 495 -21.29 -9.03 -66.13
C SER A 495 -19.95 -9.61 -66.56
N GLU A 496 -19.41 -10.55 -65.79
CA GLU A 496 -18.22 -11.33 -66.14
C GLU A 496 -18.37 -12.07 -67.50
N ALA A 497 -19.50 -11.89 -68.18
CA ALA A 497 -19.77 -12.32 -69.55
C ALA A 497 -19.02 -11.49 -70.61
N GLU A 498 -18.64 -10.23 -70.38
CA GLU A 498 -17.90 -9.46 -71.39
C GLU A 498 -16.37 -9.68 -71.31
N THR A 499 -15.81 -9.92 -70.13
CA THR A 499 -14.35 -10.17 -69.99
C THR A 499 -13.93 -11.55 -70.52
N LYS A 500 -14.83 -12.55 -70.52
CA LYS A 500 -14.55 -13.87 -71.15
C LYS A 500 -14.59 -13.86 -72.68
N ASN A 501 -15.07 -12.78 -73.32
CA ASN A 501 -15.13 -12.68 -74.78
C ASN A 501 -13.86 -12.08 -75.42
N GLU A 502 -12.96 -11.47 -74.63
CA GLU A 502 -11.67 -10.98 -75.14
C GLU A 502 -10.50 -11.96 -74.95
N GLU A 503 -10.52 -12.81 -73.92
CA GLU A 503 -9.50 -13.87 -73.75
C GLU A 503 -9.70 -15.08 -74.69
N GLY A 504 -10.84 -15.17 -75.38
CA GLY A 504 -11.06 -16.15 -76.46
C GLY A 504 -10.61 -15.69 -77.86
N ARG A 505 -9.98 -14.50 -77.97
CA ARG A 505 -9.59 -13.88 -79.26
C ARG A 505 -8.10 -13.53 -79.38
N ARG A 506 -7.24 -14.05 -78.51
CA ARG A 506 -5.78 -14.00 -78.68
C ARG A 506 -5.17 -15.37 -78.81
#